data_AF-A0A2S6N339-F1
#
_entry.id   AF-A0A2S6N339-F1
#
_cell.length_a   1.000
_cell.length_b   1.000
_cell.length_c   1.000
_cell.angle_alpha   90.00
_cell.angle_beta   90.00
_cell.angle_gamma   90.00
#
_symmetry.space_group_name_H-M   'P 1'
#
loop_
_entity.id
_entity.type
_entity.pdbx_description
1 polymer ?
#
loop_
_entity_poly.entity_id
_entity_poly.type
_entity_poly.pdbx_seq_one_letter_code
_entity_poly.pdbx_strand_id
1 'polypeptide(L)'
;MFSDFFPTVGNLAFLVLFALLGLALRDFAREKTEPAPEAEPELDPRCFAPAARVEAVLAPSRGAVRVERRVASRPVKVERRRALAPEGAQAEAPVEEIVAYESVVARLVPQVPIRRDEKARNWFGGEPEMPAAMPWPKFSGRRGLFLAQICCADLPDGIWNGLGPRRGWLAFFIDPHDGRELRALHFAERAAPRPAPSPGACCVWPQSGLLSGDADGPRRIDAFPRWPLDIVAVSAADEGQAGDPRRAEGADEARHGFKRAGFDLASPEHHPFDWASALAFCDVALAAMARRRALIKASLPDVEKPLASARRQIELGGMTGAMLGEMQRRTEDLPKVIEGWKTAIAALDAALEQVKTMAETWREREKSEPLSQEIATELMAQARAIELIHVERAPDPERGPGAERVLVTRLPLTTHRPDASLFVHDYETLREDWAKHAWCADPDVLPEAQRVWFEARWRDLAAHEMSGMGHRPFRDIAGFNPDSQTVLVEFASSELLKWRFGADGALAAVIDDSALTQSDFTRLRSQISD
;
A
#
# COMPACT_ATOMS: atom_id res chain seq x y z
N MET A 1 -71.03 -55.09 31.70
CA MET A 1 -71.50 -54.01 30.81
C MET A 1 -70.85 -52.68 31.19
N PHE A 2 -69.51 -52.61 31.22
CA PHE A 2 -68.70 -51.37 31.32
C PHE A 2 -67.26 -51.76 30.95
N SER A 3 -66.95 -51.82 29.65
CA SER A 3 -65.61 -52.17 29.14
C SER A 3 -65.23 -51.40 27.86
N ASP A 4 -65.92 -50.32 27.52
CA ASP A 4 -65.72 -49.63 26.23
C ASP A 4 -65.68 -48.09 26.36
N PHE A 5 -64.90 -47.55 27.31
CA PHE A 5 -64.81 -46.09 27.48
C PHE A 5 -63.40 -45.54 27.75
N PHE A 6 -62.34 -46.24 27.33
CA PHE A 6 -60.96 -45.79 27.59
C PHE A 6 -59.95 -45.71 26.43
N PRO A 7 -60.27 -45.83 25.11
CA PRO A 7 -59.28 -45.53 24.08
C PRO A 7 -59.35 -44.09 23.53
N THR A 8 -60.43 -43.34 23.78
CA THR A 8 -60.66 -42.03 23.14
C THR A 8 -60.04 -40.83 23.86
N VAL A 9 -59.81 -40.90 25.17
CA VAL A 9 -59.22 -39.78 25.94
C VAL A 9 -57.69 -39.74 25.79
N GLY A 10 -57.03 -40.90 25.65
CA GLY A 10 -55.58 -40.99 25.45
C GLY A 10 -55.13 -40.39 24.12
N ASN A 11 -55.87 -40.62 23.04
CA ASN A 11 -55.53 -40.09 21.71
C ASN A 11 -55.71 -38.57 21.60
N LEU A 12 -56.68 -37.98 22.32
CA LEU A 12 -56.87 -36.53 22.29
C LEU A 12 -55.73 -35.80 23.03
N ALA A 13 -55.32 -36.31 24.19
CA ALA A 13 -54.19 -35.76 24.92
C ALA A 13 -52.87 -35.88 24.14
N PHE A 14 -52.68 -37.00 23.43
CA PHE A 14 -51.50 -37.22 22.60
C PHE A 14 -51.48 -36.29 21.37
N LEU A 15 -52.63 -36.05 20.73
CA LEU A 15 -52.76 -35.12 19.62
C LEU A 15 -52.56 -33.66 20.04
N VAL A 16 -53.05 -33.27 21.22
CA VAL A 16 -52.82 -31.92 21.77
C VAL A 16 -51.35 -31.73 22.11
N LEU A 17 -50.68 -32.73 22.69
CA LEU A 17 -49.25 -32.67 22.98
C LEU A 17 -48.42 -32.57 21.70
N PHE A 18 -48.77 -33.32 20.65
CA PHE A 18 -48.10 -33.25 19.35
C PHE A 18 -48.34 -31.92 18.62
N ALA A 19 -49.55 -31.36 18.73
CA ALA A 19 -49.87 -30.05 18.18
C ALA A 19 -49.10 -28.93 18.90
N LEU A 20 -48.99 -29.00 20.23
CA LEU A 20 -48.19 -28.06 21.01
C LEU A 20 -46.69 -28.21 20.77
N LEU A 21 -46.19 -29.44 20.61
CA LEU A 21 -44.80 -29.70 20.24
C LEU A 21 -44.49 -29.21 18.82
N GLY A 22 -45.43 -29.38 17.88
CA GLY A 22 -45.34 -28.85 16.52
C GLY A 22 -45.36 -27.32 16.48
N LEU A 23 -46.14 -26.67 17.34
CA LEU A 23 -46.14 -25.21 17.50
C LEU A 23 -44.84 -24.71 18.15
N ALA A 24 -44.34 -25.38 19.19
CA ALA A 24 -43.08 -25.04 19.83
C ALA A 24 -41.87 -25.24 18.89
N LEU A 25 -41.86 -26.31 18.08
CA LEU A 25 -40.82 -26.53 17.06
C LEU A 25 -40.93 -25.54 15.89
N ARG A 26 -42.15 -25.09 15.55
CA ARG A 26 -42.38 -24.06 14.54
C ARG A 26 -41.93 -22.67 15.03
N ASP A 27 -42.11 -22.36 16.31
CA ASP A 27 -41.60 -21.13 16.92
C ASP A 27 -40.07 -21.18 17.08
N PHE A 28 -39.51 -22.34 17.43
CA PHE A 28 -38.06 -22.56 17.47
C PHE A 28 -37.40 -22.49 16.07
N ALA A 29 -38.10 -22.94 15.03
CA ALA A 29 -37.67 -22.78 13.64
C ALA A 29 -37.81 -21.33 13.13
N ARG A 30 -38.75 -20.55 13.67
CA ARG A 30 -38.88 -19.11 13.39
C ARG A 30 -37.83 -18.26 14.11
N GLU A 31 -37.36 -18.67 15.29
CA GLU A 31 -36.30 -17.96 16.03
C GLU A 31 -34.89 -18.20 15.47
N LYS A 32 -34.70 -19.20 14.59
CA LYS A 32 -33.39 -19.55 14.00
C LYS A 32 -33.29 -19.39 12.49
N THR A 33 -34.18 -18.61 11.91
CA THR A 33 -33.92 -18.06 10.58
C THR A 33 -33.12 -16.79 10.80
N GLU A 34 -31.78 -16.90 10.83
CA GLU A 34 -30.94 -15.73 10.59
C GLU A 34 -31.50 -15.07 9.32
N PRO A 35 -31.86 -13.77 9.36
CA PRO A 35 -32.25 -13.08 8.15
C PRO A 35 -31.14 -13.33 7.14
N ALA A 36 -31.51 -13.67 5.90
CA ALA A 36 -30.57 -13.63 4.78
C ALA A 36 -29.75 -12.36 4.94
N PRO A 37 -28.40 -12.42 4.87
CA PRO A 37 -27.58 -11.25 5.13
C PRO A 37 -28.19 -10.12 4.34
N GLU A 38 -28.60 -9.04 5.03
CA GLU A 38 -28.87 -7.78 4.37
C GLU A 38 -27.71 -7.63 3.40
N ALA A 39 -28.03 -7.54 2.11
CA ALA A 39 -27.03 -7.20 1.12
C ALA A 39 -26.37 -5.97 1.70
N GLU A 40 -25.11 -6.11 2.15
CA GLU A 40 -24.26 -4.96 2.43
C GLU A 40 -24.48 -4.04 1.23
N PRO A 41 -24.71 -2.73 1.45
CA PRO A 41 -25.09 -1.82 0.38
C PRO A 41 -24.18 -2.13 -0.80
N GLU A 42 -24.80 -2.55 -1.91
CA GLU A 42 -24.13 -2.80 -3.18
C GLU A 42 -23.04 -1.75 -3.30
N LEU A 43 -21.78 -2.19 -3.43
CA LEU A 43 -20.62 -1.32 -3.59
C LEU A 43 -21.05 -0.14 -4.44
N ASP A 44 -21.04 1.05 -3.82
CA ASP A 44 -21.51 2.25 -4.50
C ASP A 44 -20.71 2.36 -5.81
N PRO A 45 -21.37 2.35 -6.99
CA PRO A 45 -20.69 2.49 -8.27
C PRO A 45 -19.88 3.79 -8.39
N ARG A 46 -20.02 4.70 -7.42
CA ARG A 46 -19.24 5.94 -7.25
C ARG A 46 -17.74 5.74 -6.94
N CYS A 47 -17.17 4.54 -7.06
CA CYS A 47 -15.72 4.40 -7.27
C CYS A 47 -15.22 5.07 -8.57
N PHE A 48 -16.14 5.58 -9.41
CA PHE A 48 -15.84 6.44 -10.56
C PHE A 48 -16.75 7.72 -10.55
N ALA A 49 -16.14 8.89 -10.26
CA ALA A 49 -16.64 10.30 -10.43
C ALA A 49 -17.67 10.91 -9.42
N PRO A 50 -17.84 12.26 -9.35
CA PRO A 50 -16.87 13.32 -9.03
C PRO A 50 -17.32 14.31 -7.91
N ALA A 51 -16.33 14.96 -7.28
CA ALA A 51 -16.28 16.25 -6.56
C ALA A 51 -17.54 16.86 -5.88
N ALA A 52 -17.49 16.94 -4.54
CA ALA A 52 -18.26 17.92 -3.75
C ALA A 52 -17.33 18.96 -3.08
N ARG A 53 -17.26 20.13 -3.74
CA ARG A 53 -16.93 21.50 -3.31
C ARG A 53 -15.86 21.79 -2.23
N VAL A 54 -14.83 22.46 -2.75
CA VAL A 54 -13.66 23.20 -2.23
C VAL A 54 -13.89 24.17 -1.03
N GLU A 55 -15.12 24.42 -0.56
CA GLU A 55 -15.33 25.37 0.55
C GLU A 55 -14.97 24.80 1.93
N ALA A 56 -15.00 23.47 2.10
CA ALA A 56 -14.60 22.83 3.36
C ALA A 56 -13.07 22.84 3.60
N VAL A 57 -12.27 22.88 2.54
CA VAL A 57 -10.79 22.91 2.56
C VAL A 57 -10.24 24.23 3.12
N LEU A 58 -11.06 25.29 3.17
CA LEU A 58 -10.67 26.62 3.64
C LEU A 58 -10.81 26.81 5.16
N ALA A 59 -11.38 25.84 5.88
CA ALA A 59 -11.48 25.91 7.34
C ALA A 59 -10.16 25.43 7.99
N PRO A 60 -9.52 26.22 8.86
CA PRO A 60 -8.33 25.77 9.57
C PRO A 60 -8.71 24.62 10.52
N SER A 61 -8.32 23.39 10.15
CA SER A 61 -8.37 22.22 11.05
C SER A 61 -7.52 22.50 12.28
N ARG A 62 -8.19 22.82 13.40
CA ARG A 62 -7.58 22.96 14.72
C ARG A 62 -7.08 21.60 15.18
N GLY A 63 -5.80 21.29 14.97
CA GLY A 63 -5.22 20.08 15.60
C GLY A 63 -3.84 19.60 15.16
N ALA A 64 -3.33 20.00 13.98
CA ALA A 64 -2.07 19.43 13.48
C ALA A 64 -0.91 20.45 13.50
N VAL A 65 -0.51 20.88 14.69
CA VAL A 65 0.82 21.49 14.91
C VAL A 65 1.58 20.60 15.87
N ARG A 66 2.33 19.63 15.34
CA ARG A 66 3.37 18.94 16.10
C ARG A 66 4.62 18.73 15.26
N VAL A 67 5.41 19.81 15.22
CA VAL A 67 6.87 19.90 15.20
C VAL A 67 7.63 18.61 14.82
N GLU A 68 8.05 18.51 13.55
CA GLU A 68 9.19 17.70 13.16
C GLU A 68 10.48 18.37 13.65
N ARG A 69 11.04 17.88 14.75
CA ARG A 69 12.35 18.28 15.25
C ARG A 69 13.34 17.18 14.90
N ARG A 70 14.17 17.42 13.88
CA ARG A 70 15.33 16.58 13.54
C ARG A 70 16.24 16.44 14.78
N VAL A 71 16.42 15.21 15.26
CA VAL A 71 17.44 14.86 16.27
C VAL A 71 18.55 14.12 15.56
N ALA A 72 19.75 14.70 15.58
CA ALA A 72 20.98 14.13 15.07
C ALA A 72 21.36 12.87 15.88
N SER A 73 21.58 11.76 15.18
CA SER A 73 22.06 10.49 15.71
C SER A 73 23.54 10.56 16.08
N ARG A 74 23.86 10.23 17.34
CA ARG A 74 25.23 9.96 17.82
C ARG A 74 25.54 8.46 17.66
N PRO A 75 26.75 8.07 17.24
CA PRO A 75 27.14 6.66 17.14
C PRO A 75 27.49 6.08 18.52
N VAL A 76 26.90 4.93 18.85
CA VAL A 76 27.25 4.12 20.03
C VAL A 76 28.19 2.99 19.60
N LYS A 77 29.38 2.92 20.22
CA LYS A 77 30.33 1.82 20.07
C LYS A 77 29.78 0.57 20.75
N VAL A 78 29.69 -0.54 20.02
CA VAL A 78 29.41 -1.87 20.58
C VAL A 78 30.73 -2.64 20.70
N GLU A 79 31.14 -2.94 21.93
CA GLU A 79 32.27 -3.83 22.21
C GLU A 79 31.87 -5.30 22.01
N ARG A 80 32.60 -5.99 21.12
CA ARG A 80 32.54 -7.45 20.94
C ARG A 80 33.18 -8.15 22.13
N ARG A 81 32.40 -8.91 22.92
CA ARG A 81 32.94 -9.96 23.80
C ARG A 81 33.05 -11.28 23.04
N ARG A 82 34.30 -11.72 22.84
CA ARG A 82 34.68 -13.10 22.50
C ARG A 82 34.32 -14.02 23.68
N ALA A 83 33.57 -15.08 23.42
CA ALA A 83 33.48 -16.24 24.31
C ALA A 83 34.20 -17.42 23.66
N LEU A 84 35.07 -18.06 24.45
CA LEU A 84 35.87 -19.23 24.10
C LEU A 84 35.00 -20.47 23.87
N ALA A 85 35.40 -21.29 22.92
CA ALA A 85 34.94 -22.66 22.73
C ALA A 85 35.54 -23.61 23.77
N PRO A 86 34.88 -24.74 24.07
CA PRO A 86 35.54 -25.95 24.51
C PRO A 86 35.62 -26.98 23.37
N GLU A 87 36.83 -27.50 23.17
CA GLU A 87 37.14 -28.68 22.37
C GLU A 87 36.63 -29.97 23.06
N GLY A 88 36.13 -30.89 22.22
CA GLY A 88 36.33 -32.33 22.41
C GLY A 88 35.14 -33.11 22.96
N ALA A 89 34.46 -33.87 22.08
CA ALA A 89 34.17 -35.30 22.30
C ALA A 89 33.54 -35.94 21.05
N GLN A 90 34.34 -36.80 20.42
CA GLN A 90 34.04 -38.14 19.88
C GLN A 90 33.04 -38.34 18.73
N ALA A 91 33.55 -39.06 17.73
CA ALA A 91 32.87 -39.59 16.56
C ALA A 91 32.12 -40.88 16.90
N GLU A 92 30.90 -41.01 16.38
CA GLU A 92 30.19 -42.28 16.15
C GLU A 92 29.70 -42.34 14.69
N ALA A 93 29.51 -43.58 14.23
CA ALA A 93 29.61 -44.09 12.85
C ALA A 93 28.41 -43.74 11.92
N PRO A 94 28.43 -44.15 10.63
CA PRO A 94 27.73 -43.46 9.55
C PRO A 94 26.22 -43.67 9.60
N VAL A 95 25.51 -42.55 9.50
CA VAL A 95 24.07 -42.47 9.29
C VAL A 95 23.76 -43.07 7.92
N GLU A 96 22.86 -44.05 7.90
CA GLU A 96 22.23 -44.57 6.68
C GLU A 96 21.75 -43.42 5.82
N GLU A 97 21.98 -43.56 4.52
CA GLU A 97 21.74 -42.61 3.44
C GLU A 97 20.29 -42.06 3.48
N ILE A 98 20.08 -40.99 4.25
CA ILE A 98 18.95 -40.09 4.07
C ILE A 98 19.16 -39.54 2.67
N VAL A 99 18.34 -39.97 1.72
CA VAL A 99 18.18 -39.31 0.43
C VAL A 99 17.85 -37.86 0.75
N ALA A 100 18.87 -37.01 0.73
CA ALA A 100 18.74 -35.60 0.94
C ALA A 100 17.97 -35.10 -0.28
N TYR A 101 16.64 -35.07 -0.19
CA TYR A 101 15.85 -34.27 -1.11
C TYR A 101 16.37 -32.85 -0.96
N GLU A 102 17.09 -32.37 -1.98
CA GLU A 102 17.47 -30.97 -2.08
C GLU A 102 16.18 -30.16 -1.89
N SER A 103 16.07 -29.44 -0.78
CA SER A 103 14.83 -28.77 -0.42
C SER A 103 14.49 -27.76 -1.52
N VAL A 104 13.35 -27.95 -2.19
CA VAL A 104 12.89 -27.06 -3.25
C VAL A 104 12.07 -25.94 -2.62
N VAL A 105 12.40 -24.72 -3.01
CA VAL A 105 11.67 -23.51 -2.62
C VAL A 105 10.85 -23.03 -3.80
N ALA A 106 9.67 -22.48 -3.53
CA ALA A 106 8.91 -21.75 -4.53
C ALA A 106 8.97 -20.25 -4.27
N ARG A 107 9.35 -19.47 -5.30
CA ARG A 107 9.19 -18.02 -5.34
C ARG A 107 7.88 -17.68 -6.01
N LEU A 108 7.11 -16.82 -5.38
CA LEU A 108 5.84 -16.30 -5.86
C LEU A 108 6.13 -14.91 -6.45
N VAL A 109 6.20 -14.85 -7.79
CA VAL A 109 6.65 -13.67 -8.52
C VAL A 109 5.43 -13.02 -9.19
N PRO A 110 5.12 -11.75 -8.90
CA PRO A 110 4.10 -11.02 -9.65
C PRO A 110 4.46 -10.99 -11.13
N GLN A 111 3.51 -11.35 -11.98
CA GLN A 111 3.75 -11.49 -13.41
C GLN A 111 3.82 -10.13 -14.11
N VAL A 112 4.93 -9.83 -14.80
CA VAL A 112 5.12 -8.59 -15.57
C VAL A 112 5.98 -8.83 -16.84
N PRO A 113 5.41 -8.76 -18.07
CA PRO A 113 4.00 -8.45 -18.39
C PRO A 113 3.04 -9.60 -18.10
N ILE A 114 1.75 -9.31 -17.88
CA ILE A 114 0.70 -10.34 -17.77
C ILE A 114 0.59 -11.11 -19.10
N ARG A 115 0.65 -12.45 -19.03
CA ARG A 115 0.40 -13.37 -20.15
C ARG A 115 -1.08 -13.32 -20.51
N ARG A 116 -1.36 -13.18 -21.81
CA ARG A 116 -2.72 -12.94 -22.35
C ARG A 116 -3.41 -14.21 -22.85
N ASP A 117 -2.61 -15.20 -23.17
CA ASP A 117 -2.99 -16.47 -23.76
C ASP A 117 -3.53 -17.47 -22.73
N GLU A 118 -3.27 -17.24 -21.44
CA GLU A 118 -3.63 -18.16 -20.37
C GLU A 118 -4.39 -17.46 -19.25
N LYS A 119 -5.51 -18.05 -18.83
CA LYS A 119 -6.24 -17.59 -17.64
C LYS A 119 -5.36 -17.83 -16.41
N ALA A 120 -5.09 -16.75 -15.66
CA ALA A 120 -4.33 -16.83 -14.42
C ALA A 120 -4.90 -17.92 -13.49
N ARG A 121 -4.05 -18.91 -13.19
CA ARG A 121 -4.34 -19.94 -12.20
C ARG A 121 -3.96 -19.44 -10.82
N ASN A 122 -2.85 -18.75 -10.66
CA ASN A 122 -2.38 -18.25 -9.37
C ASN A 122 -2.44 -16.72 -9.36
N TRP A 123 -2.81 -16.09 -8.25
CA TRP A 123 -2.82 -14.63 -8.15
C TRP A 123 -2.72 -14.10 -6.71
N PHE A 124 -2.26 -12.87 -6.59
CA PHE A 124 -2.33 -12.02 -5.41
C PHE A 124 -3.53 -11.08 -5.48
N GLY A 125 -4.08 -10.69 -4.33
CA GLY A 125 -5.11 -9.66 -4.20
C GLY A 125 -6.40 -9.89 -5.01
N GLY A 126 -7.26 -8.88 -5.11
CA GLY A 126 -8.56 -9.01 -5.76
C GLY A 126 -9.51 -9.97 -5.03
N GLU A 127 -10.22 -10.80 -5.80
CA GLU A 127 -11.27 -11.68 -5.28
C GLU A 127 -10.84 -13.15 -5.28
N PRO A 128 -11.00 -13.88 -4.16
CA PRO A 128 -10.83 -15.33 -4.14
C PRO A 128 -11.96 -16.03 -4.90
N GLU A 129 -11.63 -17.15 -5.52
CA GLU A 129 -12.59 -18.04 -6.19
C GLU A 129 -12.81 -19.30 -5.34
N MET A 130 -13.39 -19.12 -4.16
CA MET A 130 -13.63 -20.19 -3.19
C MET A 130 -15.10 -20.66 -3.17
N PRO A 131 -15.38 -21.95 -2.88
CA PRO A 131 -16.75 -22.46 -2.78
C PRO A 131 -17.64 -21.66 -1.82
N ALA A 132 -18.91 -21.46 -2.18
CA ALA A 132 -19.85 -20.67 -1.38
C ALA A 132 -20.09 -21.28 0.02
N ALA A 133 -20.05 -22.62 0.12
CA ALA A 133 -20.20 -23.34 1.39
C ALA A 133 -18.98 -23.19 2.33
N MET A 134 -17.83 -22.74 1.80
CA MET A 134 -16.64 -22.53 2.63
C MET A 134 -16.77 -21.21 3.41
N PRO A 135 -16.71 -21.24 4.75
CA PRO A 135 -16.84 -20.04 5.56
C PRO A 135 -15.67 -19.09 5.29
N TRP A 136 -15.97 -17.81 5.19
CA TRP A 136 -14.95 -16.78 5.07
C TRP A 136 -14.15 -16.70 6.38
N PRO A 137 -12.80 -16.68 6.37
CA PRO A 137 -12.01 -16.60 7.59
C PRO A 137 -12.31 -15.33 8.38
N LYS A 138 -12.59 -15.46 9.68
CA LYS A 138 -12.90 -14.33 10.56
C LYS A 138 -11.82 -14.10 11.62
N PHE A 139 -11.40 -12.87 11.80
CA PHE A 139 -10.45 -12.40 12.81
C PHE A 139 -11.19 -11.45 13.74
N SER A 140 -11.30 -11.81 15.02
CA SER A 140 -12.08 -11.04 16.01
C SER A 140 -13.49 -10.64 15.50
N GLY A 141 -14.16 -11.56 14.81
CA GLY A 141 -15.49 -11.36 14.23
C GLY A 141 -15.54 -10.66 12.86
N ARG A 142 -14.44 -10.06 12.39
CA ARG A 142 -14.33 -9.39 11.09
C ARG A 142 -13.87 -10.33 9.99
N ARG A 143 -14.34 -10.13 8.76
CA ARG A 143 -13.87 -10.89 7.59
C ARG A 143 -12.40 -10.55 7.31
N GLY A 144 -11.58 -11.58 7.11
CA GLY A 144 -10.18 -11.43 6.71
C GLY A 144 -10.01 -10.80 5.34
N LEU A 145 -8.89 -10.10 5.14
CA LEU A 145 -8.50 -9.58 3.82
C LEU A 145 -7.83 -10.68 3.02
N PHE A 146 -8.16 -10.80 1.74
CA PHE A 146 -7.58 -11.81 0.86
C PHE A 146 -6.20 -11.38 0.35
N LEU A 147 -5.20 -12.24 0.48
CA LEU A 147 -3.83 -11.98 0.02
C LEU A 147 -3.48 -12.71 -1.27
N ALA A 148 -3.77 -14.02 -1.35
CA ALA A 148 -3.39 -14.82 -2.50
C ALA A 148 -4.21 -16.10 -2.62
N GLN A 149 -4.35 -16.60 -3.86
CA GLN A 149 -4.87 -17.94 -4.16
C GLN A 149 -3.90 -18.67 -5.10
N ILE A 150 -3.53 -19.89 -4.69
CA ILE A 150 -2.48 -20.70 -5.30
C ILE A 150 -3.04 -22.10 -5.61
N CYS A 151 -2.82 -22.57 -6.82
CA CYS A 151 -3.13 -23.92 -7.24
C CYS A 151 -2.02 -24.87 -6.78
N CYS A 152 -2.37 -25.85 -5.95
CA CYS A 152 -1.37 -26.78 -5.41
C CYS A 152 -0.72 -27.67 -6.47
N ALA A 153 -1.36 -27.83 -7.65
CA ALA A 153 -0.81 -28.58 -8.76
C ALA A 153 0.30 -27.83 -9.52
N ASP A 154 0.45 -26.53 -9.29
CA ASP A 154 1.51 -25.71 -9.90
C ASP A 154 2.72 -25.57 -8.97
N LEU A 155 2.64 -26.12 -7.75
CA LEU A 155 3.74 -26.13 -6.80
C LEU A 155 4.77 -27.20 -7.18
N PRO A 156 6.08 -26.96 -6.96
CA PRO A 156 7.11 -27.97 -7.21
C PRO A 156 6.91 -29.22 -6.35
N ASP A 157 7.14 -30.41 -6.91
CA ASP A 157 6.89 -31.69 -6.21
C ASP A 157 7.62 -31.79 -4.86
N GLY A 158 8.86 -31.27 -4.79
CA GLY A 158 9.71 -31.28 -3.59
C GLY A 158 9.42 -30.18 -2.57
N ILE A 159 8.45 -29.28 -2.82
CA ILE A 159 8.14 -28.21 -1.87
C ILE A 159 7.70 -28.79 -0.52
N TRP A 160 8.12 -28.15 0.58
CA TRP A 160 7.83 -28.61 1.94
C TRP A 160 8.28 -30.05 2.19
N ASN A 161 9.40 -30.47 1.59
CA ASN A 161 9.92 -31.84 1.67
C ASN A 161 8.92 -32.91 1.17
N GLY A 162 8.09 -32.56 0.19
CA GLY A 162 7.03 -33.46 -0.31
C GLY A 162 5.74 -33.44 0.50
N LEU A 163 5.68 -32.67 1.59
CA LEU A 163 4.50 -32.57 2.43
C LEU A 163 3.44 -31.65 1.83
N GLY A 164 2.21 -31.74 2.36
CA GLY A 164 1.10 -30.86 2.00
C GLY A 164 0.34 -31.27 0.73
N PRO A 165 -0.70 -30.50 0.36
CA PRO A 165 -1.54 -30.83 -0.77
C PRO A 165 -0.80 -30.63 -2.11
N ARG A 166 -1.07 -31.54 -3.07
CA ARG A 166 -0.65 -31.44 -4.48
C ARG A 166 -1.80 -31.21 -5.45
N ARG A 167 -3.01 -31.09 -4.92
CA ARG A 167 -4.24 -30.83 -5.67
C ARG A 167 -5.10 -29.83 -4.90
N GLY A 168 -6.00 -29.19 -5.63
CA GLY A 168 -6.85 -28.14 -5.10
C GLY A 168 -6.12 -26.81 -5.00
N TRP A 169 -6.55 -26.01 -4.04
CA TRP A 169 -6.28 -24.59 -3.95
C TRP A 169 -5.98 -24.18 -2.52
N LEU A 170 -4.95 -23.38 -2.33
CA LEU A 170 -4.68 -22.66 -1.09
C LEU A 170 -5.12 -21.21 -1.26
N ALA A 171 -5.87 -20.69 -0.29
CA ALA A 171 -6.22 -19.27 -0.22
C ALA A 171 -5.80 -18.69 1.13
N PHE A 172 -5.17 -17.52 1.11
CA PHE A 172 -4.57 -16.90 2.28
C PHE A 172 -5.30 -15.61 2.67
N PHE A 173 -5.54 -15.45 3.96
CA PHE A 173 -6.27 -14.32 4.55
C PHE A 173 -5.54 -13.74 5.74
N ILE A 174 -5.64 -12.44 5.91
CA ILE A 174 -4.98 -11.71 6.99
C ILE A 174 -5.97 -10.90 7.83
N ASP A 175 -5.64 -10.69 9.10
CA ASP A 175 -6.40 -9.83 10.01
C ASP A 175 -6.46 -8.38 9.48
N PRO A 176 -7.67 -7.83 9.23
CA PRO A 176 -7.86 -6.44 8.78
C PRO A 176 -7.57 -5.37 9.84
N HIS A 177 -7.20 -5.73 11.08
CA HIS A 177 -6.92 -4.76 12.13
C HIS A 177 -5.43 -4.44 12.28
N ASP A 178 -4.58 -5.44 12.40
CA ASP A 178 -3.14 -5.25 12.66
C ASP A 178 -2.21 -5.98 11.68
N GLY A 179 -2.78 -6.79 10.77
CA GLY A 179 -2.00 -7.53 9.79
C GLY A 179 -1.08 -8.60 10.38
N ARG A 180 -1.33 -9.10 11.61
CA ARG A 180 -0.42 -10.04 12.29
C ARG A 180 -0.86 -11.50 12.19
N GLU A 181 -2.17 -11.75 12.20
CA GLU A 181 -2.70 -13.11 12.10
C GLU A 181 -2.97 -13.47 10.63
N LEU A 182 -2.52 -14.65 10.21
CA LEU A 182 -2.75 -15.19 8.87
C LEU A 182 -3.46 -16.55 8.97
N ARG A 183 -4.46 -16.76 8.12
CA ARG A 183 -5.18 -18.03 7.98
C ARG A 183 -5.13 -18.52 6.55
N ALA A 184 -4.94 -19.83 6.39
CA ALA A 184 -5.00 -20.49 5.10
C ALA A 184 -6.23 -21.40 5.02
N LEU A 185 -6.82 -21.47 3.84
CA LEU A 185 -7.89 -22.43 3.51
C LEU A 185 -7.42 -23.33 2.37
N HIS A 186 -7.74 -24.62 2.46
CA HIS A 186 -7.54 -25.58 1.38
C HIS A 186 -8.88 -26.11 0.88
N PHE A 187 -9.09 -26.08 -0.44
CA PHE A 187 -10.31 -26.57 -1.07
C PHE A 187 -10.03 -27.22 -2.44
N ALA A 188 -10.89 -28.16 -2.83
CA ALA A 188 -10.67 -28.98 -4.02
C ALA A 188 -10.90 -28.23 -5.33
N GLU A 189 -11.98 -27.43 -5.41
CA GLU A 189 -12.48 -26.85 -6.66
C GLU A 189 -12.63 -25.33 -6.56
N ARG A 190 -12.31 -24.62 -7.66
CA ARG A 190 -12.60 -23.19 -7.81
C ARG A 190 -14.09 -22.98 -7.93
N ALA A 191 -14.56 -21.81 -7.49
CA ALA A 191 -15.93 -21.38 -7.70
C ALA A 191 -15.98 -19.98 -8.34
N ALA A 192 -17.16 -19.36 -8.36
CA ALA A 192 -17.28 -17.97 -8.76
C ALA A 192 -16.45 -17.05 -7.84
N PRO A 193 -15.92 -15.92 -8.36
CA PRO A 193 -15.29 -14.90 -7.55
C PRO A 193 -16.19 -14.43 -6.40
N ARG A 194 -15.62 -14.23 -5.22
CA ARG A 194 -16.33 -13.73 -4.03
C ARG A 194 -15.75 -12.36 -3.64
N PRO A 195 -16.58 -11.32 -3.51
CA PRO A 195 -16.11 -9.98 -3.12
C PRO A 195 -15.35 -10.01 -1.79
N ALA A 196 -14.12 -9.49 -1.83
CA ALA A 196 -13.29 -9.31 -0.65
C ALA A 196 -13.70 -8.03 0.10
N PRO A 197 -13.64 -8.03 1.45
CA PRO A 197 -13.80 -6.80 2.20
C PRO A 197 -12.68 -5.81 1.87
N SER A 198 -12.97 -4.52 1.94
CA SER A 198 -11.95 -3.48 1.74
C SER A 198 -10.83 -3.60 2.79
N PRO A 199 -9.55 -3.43 2.41
CA PRO A 199 -8.39 -3.52 3.30
C PRO A 199 -8.46 -2.65 4.56
N GLY A 200 -9.20 -1.53 4.51
CA GLY A 200 -9.30 -0.62 5.64
C GLY A 200 -7.94 -0.05 6.05
N ALA A 201 -7.78 0.36 7.32
CA ALA A 201 -6.62 1.12 7.78
C ALA A 201 -5.32 0.31 8.01
N CYS A 202 -5.38 -1.02 8.14
CA CYS A 202 -4.22 -1.82 8.59
C CYS A 202 -3.17 -2.08 7.51
N CYS A 203 -3.58 -2.10 6.23
CA CYS A 203 -2.70 -2.33 5.09
C CYS A 203 -2.37 -1.04 4.34
N VAL A 204 -2.61 0.12 4.96
CA VAL A 204 -2.39 1.41 4.31
C VAL A 204 -0.89 1.68 4.22
N TRP A 205 -0.36 1.51 3.01
CA TRP A 205 0.90 2.12 2.59
C TRP A 205 0.84 3.62 2.89
N PRO A 206 1.93 4.28 3.36
CA PRO A 206 1.88 5.67 3.80
C PRO A 206 1.17 6.53 2.76
N GLN A 207 -0.01 7.01 3.14
CA GLN A 207 -0.74 7.98 2.36
C GLN A 207 0.06 9.28 2.45
N SER A 208 0.32 9.90 1.29
CA SER A 208 0.76 11.28 1.30
C SER A 208 -0.23 12.09 2.12
N GLY A 209 0.24 13.01 2.96
CA GLY A 209 -0.64 13.87 3.75
C GLY A 209 -1.57 14.74 2.89
N LEU A 210 -1.34 14.82 1.57
CA LEU A 210 -2.26 15.41 0.61
C LEU A 210 -3.42 14.47 0.22
N LEU A 211 -3.16 13.15 0.17
CA LEU A 211 -4.14 12.10 -0.12
C LEU A 211 -4.87 11.59 1.13
N SER A 212 -4.36 11.88 2.33
CA SER A 212 -5.00 11.57 3.63
C SER A 212 -6.03 12.61 4.08
N GLY A 213 -6.21 13.70 3.32
CA GLY A 213 -6.73 14.96 3.85
C GLY A 213 -8.25 15.08 4.00
N ASP A 214 -9.05 14.54 3.07
CA ASP A 214 -10.47 14.87 3.02
C ASP A 214 -11.37 13.70 2.59
N ALA A 215 -12.63 13.77 3.01
CA ALA A 215 -13.67 12.80 2.65
C ALA A 215 -13.90 12.72 1.12
N ASP A 216 -13.63 13.82 0.42
CA ASP A 216 -14.22 14.12 -0.89
C ASP A 216 -13.21 14.29 -2.04
N GLY A 217 -11.91 14.04 -1.80
CA GLY A 217 -10.85 14.11 -2.83
C GLY A 217 -10.60 12.78 -3.57
N PRO A 218 -9.81 12.78 -4.66
CA PRO A 218 -9.39 11.56 -5.33
C PRO A 218 -8.66 10.62 -4.37
N ARG A 219 -9.06 9.35 -4.35
CA ARG A 219 -8.49 8.34 -3.44
C ARG A 219 -7.86 7.20 -4.21
N ARG A 220 -6.84 6.61 -3.60
CA ARG A 220 -6.38 5.29 -4.00
C ARG A 220 -7.52 4.28 -3.89
N ILE A 221 -7.45 3.24 -4.72
CA ILE A 221 -8.45 2.17 -4.69
C ILE A 221 -8.27 1.39 -3.38
N ASP A 222 -9.34 1.28 -2.59
CA ASP A 222 -9.30 0.52 -1.32
C ASP A 222 -9.51 -0.98 -1.58
N ALA A 223 -8.57 -1.55 -2.34
CA ALA A 223 -8.46 -2.97 -2.65
C ALA A 223 -7.02 -3.30 -3.07
N PHE A 224 -6.65 -4.57 -2.97
CA PHE A 224 -5.44 -5.09 -3.60
C PHE A 224 -5.73 -5.43 -5.07
N PRO A 225 -4.84 -5.12 -6.03
CA PRO A 225 -5.03 -5.50 -7.41
C PRO A 225 -5.04 -7.03 -7.53
N ARG A 226 -5.83 -7.57 -8.47
CA ARG A 226 -5.81 -9.00 -8.79
C ARG A 226 -4.60 -9.28 -9.69
N TRP A 227 -3.43 -9.51 -9.09
CA TRP A 227 -2.17 -9.64 -9.80
C TRP A 227 -1.85 -11.12 -10.10
N PRO A 228 -1.81 -11.56 -11.38
CA PRO A 228 -1.38 -12.91 -11.73
C PRO A 228 0.03 -13.22 -11.23
N LEU A 229 0.30 -14.42 -10.73
CA LEU A 229 1.63 -14.77 -10.23
C LEU A 229 2.20 -16.02 -10.90
N ASP A 230 3.52 -16.00 -11.03
CA ASP A 230 4.35 -17.12 -11.44
C ASP A 230 4.91 -17.83 -10.22
N ILE A 231 4.99 -19.16 -10.30
CA ILE A 231 5.63 -20.01 -9.29
C ILE A 231 6.95 -20.49 -9.86
N VAL A 232 8.05 -19.99 -9.31
CA VAL A 232 9.40 -20.31 -9.77
C VAL A 232 10.07 -21.23 -8.75
N ALA A 233 10.43 -22.44 -9.17
CA ALA A 233 11.19 -23.37 -8.35
C ALA A 233 12.66 -22.92 -8.25
N VAL A 234 13.20 -22.90 -7.03
CA VAL A 234 14.61 -22.59 -6.75
C VAL A 234 15.19 -23.70 -5.88
N SER A 235 16.39 -24.17 -6.20
CA SER A 235 17.08 -25.16 -5.37
C SER A 235 17.61 -24.52 -4.08
N ALA A 236 17.74 -25.32 -3.01
CA ALA A 236 18.33 -24.84 -1.75
C ALA A 236 19.76 -24.29 -1.92
N ALA A 237 20.54 -24.90 -2.83
CA ALA A 237 21.91 -24.50 -3.11
C ALA A 237 21.98 -23.13 -3.78
N ASP A 238 21.06 -22.87 -4.72
CA ASP A 238 20.95 -21.58 -5.39
C ASP A 238 20.37 -20.50 -4.46
N GLU A 239 19.45 -20.86 -3.56
CA GLU A 239 18.92 -19.94 -2.54
C GLU A 239 20.02 -19.44 -1.60
N GLY A 240 20.91 -20.34 -1.14
CA GLY A 240 22.04 -19.98 -0.27
C GLY A 240 23.04 -19.01 -0.91
N GLN A 241 23.14 -19.00 -2.24
CA GLN A 241 23.99 -18.07 -3.00
C GLN A 241 23.25 -16.80 -3.43
N ALA A 242 21.96 -16.89 -3.76
CA ALA A 242 21.14 -15.75 -4.19
C ALA A 242 20.75 -14.83 -3.03
N GLY A 243 20.73 -15.34 -1.79
CA GLY A 243 20.35 -14.58 -0.60
C GLY A 243 18.87 -14.17 -0.60
N ASP A 244 18.49 -13.31 0.35
CA ASP A 244 17.17 -12.69 0.35
C ASP A 244 17.07 -11.70 -0.84
N PRO A 245 16.22 -11.95 -1.85
CA PRO A 245 16.12 -11.08 -3.02
C PRO A 245 15.68 -9.65 -2.65
N ARG A 246 15.05 -9.46 -1.48
CA ARG A 246 14.70 -8.14 -0.94
C ARG A 246 15.92 -7.35 -0.45
N ARG A 247 17.04 -8.03 -0.18
CA ARG A 247 18.34 -7.44 0.15
C ARG A 247 19.25 -7.30 -1.06
N ALA A 248 18.78 -7.67 -2.25
CA ALA A 248 19.53 -7.43 -3.47
C ALA A 248 19.81 -5.92 -3.61
N GLU A 249 21.01 -5.60 -4.09
CA GLU A 249 21.36 -4.23 -4.43
C GLU A 249 20.33 -3.67 -5.42
N GLY A 250 19.79 -2.48 -5.14
CA GLY A 250 18.80 -1.84 -6.00
C GLY A 250 17.35 -1.87 -5.53
N ALA A 251 16.99 -2.58 -4.44
CA ALA A 251 15.61 -2.59 -3.94
C ALA A 251 15.07 -1.17 -3.59
N ASP A 252 15.90 -0.35 -2.94
CA ASP A 252 15.57 1.06 -2.66
C ASP A 252 15.47 1.90 -3.95
N GLU A 253 16.33 1.61 -4.94
CA GLU A 253 16.30 2.28 -6.24
C GLU A 253 15.04 1.90 -7.04
N ALA A 254 14.62 0.63 -7.01
CA ALA A 254 13.38 0.18 -7.65
C ALA A 254 12.15 0.91 -7.06
N ARG A 255 12.11 1.10 -5.74
CA ARG A 255 11.00 1.78 -5.06
C ARG A 255 11.04 3.30 -5.18
N HIS A 256 12.23 3.90 -5.11
CA HIS A 256 12.38 5.35 -4.88
C HIS A 256 13.23 6.07 -5.92
N GLY A 257 13.89 5.37 -6.83
CA GLY A 257 14.79 5.93 -7.85
C GLY A 257 14.12 6.98 -8.73
N PHE A 258 12.93 6.67 -9.28
CA PHE A 258 12.19 7.62 -10.10
C PHE A 258 11.80 8.90 -9.34
N LYS A 259 11.55 8.80 -8.03
CA LYS A 259 11.27 9.95 -7.16
C LYS A 259 12.49 10.85 -7.01
N ARG A 260 13.69 10.27 -7.07
CA ARG A 260 14.97 11.02 -6.97
C ARG A 260 15.41 11.64 -8.29
N ALA A 261 15.03 11.07 -9.43
CA ALA A 261 15.48 11.53 -10.74
C ALA A 261 14.79 12.83 -11.23
N GLY A 262 13.59 13.13 -10.73
CA GLY A 262 12.75 14.19 -11.33
C GLY A 262 12.05 13.69 -12.61
N PHE A 263 10.87 14.22 -12.91
CA PHE A 263 10.08 13.84 -14.09
C PHE A 263 9.09 14.95 -14.47
N ASP A 264 8.45 14.86 -15.63
CA ASP A 264 7.45 15.84 -16.11
C ASP A 264 6.17 15.09 -16.50
N LEU A 265 5.03 15.45 -15.90
CA LEU A 265 3.74 14.85 -16.23
C LEU A 265 3.31 15.13 -17.68
N ALA A 266 3.95 16.09 -18.35
CA ALA A 266 3.73 16.34 -19.76
C ALA A 266 4.38 15.30 -20.69
N SER A 267 5.24 14.42 -20.18
CA SER A 267 5.76 13.29 -20.96
C SER A 267 4.68 12.22 -21.16
N PRO A 268 4.56 11.58 -22.34
CA PRO A 268 3.49 10.63 -22.66
C PRO A 268 3.30 9.48 -21.66
N GLU A 269 4.38 8.99 -21.05
CA GLU A 269 4.39 7.94 -20.03
C GLU A 269 3.70 8.35 -18.71
N HIS A 270 3.57 9.66 -18.47
CA HIS A 270 2.96 10.24 -17.28
C HIS A 270 1.58 10.87 -17.51
N HIS A 271 1.06 10.78 -18.74
CA HIS A 271 -0.27 11.29 -19.06
C HIS A 271 -1.36 10.53 -18.27
N PRO A 272 -2.52 11.16 -18.02
CA PRO A 272 -3.70 10.44 -17.60
C PRO A 272 -4.09 9.41 -18.68
N PHE A 273 -4.67 8.28 -18.26
CA PHE A 273 -5.14 7.22 -19.17
C PHE A 273 -6.66 7.07 -19.22
N ASP A 274 -7.37 7.72 -18.30
CA ASP A 274 -8.83 7.77 -18.24
C ASP A 274 -9.31 9.11 -17.66
N TRP A 275 -10.62 9.39 -17.77
CA TRP A 275 -11.17 10.63 -17.24
C TRP A 275 -10.98 10.79 -15.74
N ALA A 276 -11.02 9.70 -14.99
CA ALA A 276 -10.75 9.72 -13.55
C ALA A 276 -9.35 10.28 -13.27
N SER A 277 -8.30 9.74 -13.89
CA SER A 277 -6.92 10.21 -13.75
C SER A 277 -6.70 11.62 -14.29
N ALA A 278 -7.43 12.04 -15.34
CA ALA A 278 -7.36 13.40 -15.86
C ALA A 278 -7.95 14.43 -14.87
N LEU A 279 -9.12 14.14 -14.29
CA LEU A 279 -9.77 15.03 -13.34
C LEU A 279 -9.05 15.04 -11.98
N ALA A 280 -8.52 13.89 -11.56
CA ALA A 280 -7.73 13.79 -10.33
C ALA A 280 -6.49 14.69 -10.37
N PHE A 281 -5.85 14.84 -11.54
CA PHE A 281 -4.75 15.79 -11.71
C PHE A 281 -5.16 17.20 -11.27
N CYS A 282 -6.29 17.68 -11.79
CA CYS A 282 -6.79 19.02 -11.47
C CYS A 282 -7.12 19.16 -9.99
N ASP A 283 -7.82 18.18 -9.41
CA ASP A 283 -8.26 18.24 -8.02
C ASP A 283 -7.07 18.20 -7.04
N VAL A 284 -6.08 17.34 -7.31
CA VAL A 284 -4.84 17.25 -6.53
C VAL A 284 -4.03 18.55 -6.67
N ALA A 285 -3.93 19.11 -7.88
CA ALA A 285 -3.25 20.38 -8.12
C ALA A 285 -3.88 21.54 -7.34
N LEU A 286 -5.22 21.66 -7.37
CA LEU A 286 -5.96 22.69 -6.64
C LEU A 286 -5.73 22.58 -5.13
N ALA A 287 -5.90 21.38 -4.57
CA ALA A 287 -5.71 21.15 -3.15
C ALA A 287 -4.28 21.48 -2.68
N ALA A 288 -3.29 21.05 -3.45
CA ALA A 288 -1.89 21.29 -3.12
C ALA A 288 -1.47 22.76 -3.25
N MET A 289 -1.90 23.45 -4.30
CA MET A 289 -1.62 24.88 -4.46
C MET A 289 -2.27 25.70 -3.34
N ALA A 290 -3.52 25.39 -2.99
CA ALA A 290 -4.21 26.03 -1.87
C ALA A 290 -3.48 25.81 -0.54
N ARG A 291 -3.08 24.56 -0.26
CA ARG A 291 -2.30 24.21 0.93
C ARG A 291 -0.95 24.92 0.95
N ARG A 292 -0.21 24.90 -0.15
CA ARG A 292 1.11 25.55 -0.26
C ARG A 292 0.99 27.06 -0.05
N ARG A 293 -0.02 27.69 -0.65
CA ARG A 293 -0.32 29.11 -0.46
C ARG A 293 -0.59 29.43 1.01
N ALA A 294 -1.42 28.63 1.69
CA ALA A 294 -1.71 28.80 3.10
C ALA A 294 -0.45 28.66 3.97
N LEU A 295 0.39 27.67 3.68
CA LEU A 295 1.67 27.45 4.39
C LEU A 295 2.64 28.63 4.22
N ILE A 296 2.81 29.15 3.00
CA ILE A 296 3.67 30.32 2.75
C ILE A 296 3.14 31.54 3.50
N LYS A 297 1.82 31.82 3.41
CA LYS A 297 1.19 32.94 4.14
C LYS A 297 1.38 32.82 5.66
N ALA A 298 1.22 31.62 6.21
CA ALA A 298 1.41 31.38 7.63
C ALA A 298 2.88 31.51 8.06
N SER A 299 3.84 31.21 7.16
CA SER A 299 5.28 31.29 7.43
C SER A 299 5.87 32.69 7.23
N LEU A 300 5.21 33.57 6.46
CA LEU A 300 5.69 34.92 6.16
C LEU A 300 6.07 35.72 7.42
N PRO A 301 5.24 35.74 8.50
CA PRO A 301 5.58 36.43 9.74
C PRO A 301 6.84 35.92 10.43
N ASP A 302 7.20 34.64 10.24
CA ASP A 302 8.40 34.03 10.82
C ASP A 302 9.69 34.49 10.13
N VAL A 303 9.59 35.16 8.98
CA VAL A 303 10.70 35.80 8.28
C VAL A 303 10.68 37.32 8.48
N GLU A 304 9.49 37.93 8.47
CA GLU A 304 9.32 39.38 8.70
C GLU A 304 9.75 39.81 10.11
N LYS A 305 9.42 39.02 11.14
CA LYS A 305 9.80 39.33 12.54
C LYS A 305 11.32 39.32 12.75
N PRO A 306 12.08 38.28 12.32
CA PRO A 306 13.54 38.32 12.40
C PRO A 306 14.16 39.48 11.62
N LEU A 307 13.63 39.85 10.45
CA LEU A 307 14.12 41.00 9.69
C LEU A 307 13.91 42.31 10.47
N ALA A 308 12.72 42.54 11.02
CA ALA A 308 12.44 43.72 11.85
C ALA A 308 13.32 43.75 13.11
N SER A 309 13.52 42.60 13.74
CA SER A 309 14.42 42.45 14.90
C SER A 309 15.87 42.78 14.54
N ALA A 310 16.38 42.25 13.42
CA ALA A 310 17.75 42.50 12.98
C ALA A 310 18.00 43.98 12.69
N ARG A 311 17.06 44.65 11.99
CA ARG A 311 17.13 46.10 11.74
C ARG A 311 17.17 46.91 13.05
N ARG A 312 16.25 46.60 13.97
CA ARG A 312 16.20 47.27 15.28
C ARG A 312 17.47 47.07 16.09
N GLN A 313 18.04 45.87 16.08
CA GLN A 313 19.28 45.59 16.80
C GLN A 313 20.47 46.36 16.19
N ILE A 314 20.57 46.44 14.86
CA ILE A 314 21.59 47.25 14.17
C ILE A 314 21.48 48.73 14.58
N GLU A 315 20.27 49.27 14.63
CA GLU A 315 20.02 50.66 15.03
C GLU A 315 20.38 50.94 16.50
N LEU A 316 20.07 50.02 17.42
CA LEU A 316 20.35 50.18 18.86
C LEU A 316 21.85 50.10 19.20
N GLY A 317 22.66 49.47 18.35
CA GLY A 317 24.09 49.29 18.58
C GLY A 317 24.42 48.36 19.76
N GLY A 318 25.65 48.45 20.29
CA GLY A 318 26.08 47.68 21.47
C GLY A 318 26.35 46.18 21.24
N MET A 319 26.40 45.74 19.98
CA MET A 319 26.64 44.35 19.62
C MET A 319 28.12 44.06 19.37
N THR A 320 28.53 42.80 19.55
CA THR A 320 29.86 42.34 19.12
C THR A 320 29.95 42.38 17.59
N GLY A 321 31.17 42.50 17.05
CA GLY A 321 31.37 42.52 15.58
C GLY A 321 30.80 41.29 14.88
N ALA A 322 30.87 40.11 15.51
CA ALA A 322 30.30 38.87 14.98
C ALA A 322 28.76 38.93 14.89
N MET A 323 28.10 39.44 15.93
CA MET A 323 26.64 39.54 15.97
C MET A 323 26.12 40.65 15.03
N LEU A 324 26.86 41.76 14.91
CA LEU A 324 26.57 42.79 13.92
C LEU A 324 26.64 42.21 12.50
N GLY A 325 27.67 41.45 12.18
CA GLY A 325 27.81 40.79 10.87
C GLY A 325 26.69 39.79 10.60
N GLU A 326 26.24 39.02 11.60
CA GLU A 326 25.08 38.14 11.47
C GLU A 326 23.79 38.91 11.15
N MET A 327 23.50 39.96 11.91
CA MET A 327 22.30 40.77 11.68
C MET A 327 22.34 41.47 10.31
N GLN A 328 23.50 41.94 9.87
CA GLN A 328 23.68 42.53 8.54
C GLN A 328 23.35 41.54 7.43
N ARG A 329 23.84 40.29 7.52
CA ARG A 329 23.53 39.23 6.54
C ARG A 329 22.03 38.89 6.52
N ARG A 330 21.38 38.84 7.70
CA ARG A 330 19.92 38.68 7.78
C ARG A 330 19.18 39.85 7.11
N THR A 331 19.62 41.10 7.31
CA THR A 331 18.99 42.25 6.67
C THR A 331 19.19 42.29 5.15
N GLU A 332 20.21 41.61 4.64
CA GLU A 332 20.48 41.47 3.22
C GLU A 332 19.64 40.36 2.57
N ASP A 333 19.54 39.19 3.21
CA ASP A 333 18.97 37.99 2.57
C ASP A 333 17.47 37.80 2.85
N LEU A 334 16.98 38.14 4.05
CA LEU A 334 15.55 37.95 4.39
C LEU A 334 14.59 38.77 3.49
N PRO A 335 14.91 40.00 3.03
CA PRO A 335 14.09 40.69 2.03
C PRO A 335 13.88 39.88 0.75
N LYS A 336 14.90 39.16 0.27
CA LYS A 336 14.83 38.30 -0.92
C LYS A 336 13.85 37.16 -0.71
N VAL A 337 13.83 36.56 0.49
CA VAL A 337 12.85 35.51 0.86
C VAL A 337 11.43 36.08 0.87
N ILE A 338 11.22 37.24 1.49
CA ILE A 338 9.90 37.88 1.57
C ILE A 338 9.36 38.23 0.18
N GLU A 339 10.21 38.81 -0.68
CA GLU A 339 9.85 39.14 -2.06
C GLU A 339 9.55 37.87 -2.87
N GLY A 340 10.40 36.84 -2.76
CA GLY A 340 10.19 35.56 -3.40
C GLY A 340 8.86 34.92 -2.98
N TRP A 341 8.54 34.90 -1.69
CA TRP A 341 7.30 34.34 -1.17
C TRP A 341 6.05 35.15 -1.56
N LYS A 342 6.13 36.48 -1.59
CA LYS A 342 5.03 37.32 -2.09
C LYS A 342 4.76 37.06 -3.57
N THR A 343 5.82 36.97 -4.37
CA THR A 343 5.73 36.63 -5.79
C THR A 343 5.17 35.21 -5.96
N ALA A 344 5.58 34.25 -5.14
CA ALA A 344 5.05 32.89 -5.16
C ALA A 344 3.57 32.81 -4.79
N ILE A 345 3.11 33.59 -3.81
CA ILE A 345 1.68 33.68 -3.46
C ILE A 345 0.88 34.22 -4.65
N ALA A 346 1.34 35.28 -5.31
CA ALA A 346 0.66 35.86 -6.47
C ALA A 346 0.60 34.87 -7.65
N ALA A 347 1.69 34.15 -7.92
CA ALA A 347 1.72 33.09 -8.93
C ALA A 347 0.76 31.94 -8.59
N LEU A 348 0.70 31.51 -7.32
CA LEU A 348 -0.24 30.50 -6.85
C LEU A 348 -1.70 30.94 -7.00
N ASP A 349 -2.02 32.20 -6.67
CA ASP A 349 -3.37 32.76 -6.86
C ASP A 349 -3.78 32.75 -8.34
N ALA A 350 -2.88 33.15 -9.25
CA ALA A 350 -3.16 33.11 -10.69
C ALA A 350 -3.26 31.68 -11.24
N ALA A 351 -2.42 30.75 -10.76
CA ALA A 351 -2.44 29.36 -11.16
C ALA A 351 -3.70 28.63 -10.67
N LEU A 352 -4.17 28.93 -9.45
CA LEU A 352 -5.41 28.37 -8.91
C LEU A 352 -6.62 28.70 -9.80
N GLU A 353 -6.75 29.94 -10.27
CA GLU A 353 -7.85 30.32 -11.17
C GLU A 353 -7.73 29.63 -12.53
N GLN A 354 -6.53 29.56 -13.11
CA GLN A 354 -6.29 28.84 -14.37
C GLN A 354 -6.65 27.36 -14.26
N VAL A 355 -6.22 26.68 -13.19
CA VAL A 355 -6.53 25.25 -12.98
C VAL A 355 -8.02 25.02 -12.69
N LYS A 356 -8.72 25.95 -12.02
CA LYS A 356 -10.18 25.85 -11.85
C LYS A 356 -10.91 25.91 -13.18
N THR A 357 -10.60 26.90 -14.02
CA THR A 357 -11.20 27.04 -15.36
C THR A 357 -10.87 25.83 -16.23
N MET A 358 -9.63 25.34 -16.16
CA MET A 358 -9.21 24.11 -16.81
C MET A 358 -10.07 22.93 -16.35
N ALA A 359 -10.20 22.71 -15.04
CA ALA A 359 -10.99 21.61 -14.47
C ALA A 359 -12.48 21.65 -14.89
N GLU A 360 -13.10 22.84 -14.91
CA GLU A 360 -14.48 23.01 -15.38
C GLU A 360 -14.63 22.64 -16.86
N THR A 361 -13.69 23.07 -17.69
CA THR A 361 -13.66 22.76 -19.14
C THR A 361 -13.56 21.26 -19.36
N TRP A 362 -12.66 20.57 -18.66
CA TRP A 362 -12.46 19.12 -18.81
C TRP A 362 -13.63 18.30 -18.27
N ARG A 363 -14.28 18.73 -17.17
CA ARG A 363 -15.51 18.09 -16.66
C ARG A 363 -16.68 18.20 -17.64
N GLU A 364 -16.75 19.27 -18.43
CA GLU A 364 -17.78 19.37 -19.46
C GLU A 364 -17.47 18.42 -20.63
N ARG A 365 -16.21 18.34 -21.03
CA ARG A 365 -15.74 17.47 -22.11
C ARG A 365 -15.91 15.98 -21.80
N GLU A 366 -15.69 15.58 -20.55
CA GLU A 366 -15.96 14.21 -20.04
C GLU A 366 -17.37 13.71 -20.39
N LYS A 367 -18.36 14.61 -20.39
CA LYS A 367 -19.76 14.25 -20.67
C LYS A 367 -20.02 13.94 -22.14
N SER A 368 -19.14 14.37 -23.04
CA SER A 368 -19.36 14.31 -24.49
C SER A 368 -18.50 13.29 -25.23
N GLU A 369 -17.30 13.00 -24.73
CA GLU A 369 -16.35 12.11 -25.44
C GLU A 369 -15.46 11.32 -24.47
N PRO A 370 -15.01 10.11 -24.84
CA PRO A 370 -14.03 9.36 -24.05
C PRO A 370 -12.66 10.05 -24.06
N LEU A 371 -11.83 9.81 -23.04
CA LEU A 371 -10.47 10.34 -23.02
C LEU A 371 -9.63 9.65 -24.10
N SER A 372 -9.08 10.42 -25.04
CA SER A 372 -8.09 9.97 -26.02
C SER A 372 -6.67 10.44 -25.66
N GLN A 373 -5.66 9.91 -26.35
CA GLN A 373 -4.27 10.35 -26.16
C GLN A 373 -4.06 11.80 -26.58
N GLU A 374 -4.78 12.28 -27.59
CA GLU A 374 -4.76 13.68 -28.01
C GLU A 374 -5.34 14.59 -26.93
N ILE A 375 -6.45 14.18 -26.31
CA ILE A 375 -7.09 14.91 -25.20
C ILE A 375 -6.16 14.97 -23.99
N ALA A 376 -5.53 13.85 -23.63
CA ALA A 376 -4.56 13.80 -22.54
C ALA A 376 -3.34 14.69 -22.81
N THR A 377 -2.83 14.68 -24.05
CA THR A 377 -1.73 15.55 -24.50
C THR A 377 -2.11 17.02 -24.43
N GLU A 378 -3.32 17.38 -24.86
CA GLU A 378 -3.82 18.75 -24.78
C GLU A 378 -3.93 19.23 -23.34
N LEU A 379 -4.51 18.42 -22.44
CA LEU A 379 -4.61 18.73 -21.02
C LEU A 379 -3.23 18.97 -20.40
N MET A 380 -2.28 18.08 -20.68
CA MET A 380 -0.93 18.21 -20.13
C MET A 380 -0.15 19.37 -20.74
N ALA A 381 -0.38 19.72 -22.00
CA ALA A 381 0.19 20.92 -22.62
C ALA A 381 -0.36 22.20 -21.98
N GLN A 382 -1.67 22.27 -21.73
CA GLN A 382 -2.28 23.40 -21.01
C GLN A 382 -1.73 23.51 -19.58
N ALA A 383 -1.65 22.39 -18.85
CA ALA A 383 -1.10 22.36 -17.51
C ALA A 383 0.37 22.79 -17.47
N ARG A 384 1.19 22.35 -18.43
CA ARG A 384 2.61 22.72 -18.54
C ARG A 384 2.82 24.21 -18.76
N ALA A 385 1.89 24.90 -19.41
CA ALA A 385 1.97 26.35 -19.61
C ALA A 385 1.75 27.16 -18.32
N ILE A 386 1.21 26.55 -17.27
CA ILE A 386 1.01 27.19 -15.97
C ILE A 386 2.32 27.12 -15.18
N GLU A 387 2.92 28.28 -14.93
CA GLU A 387 4.15 28.38 -14.13
C GLU A 387 3.88 28.60 -12.65
N LEU A 388 4.58 27.84 -11.81
CA LEU A 388 4.68 28.03 -10.38
C LEU A 388 6.04 28.60 -9.99
N ILE A 389 6.07 29.35 -8.90
CA ILE A 389 7.30 29.88 -8.31
C ILE A 389 7.61 29.11 -7.04
N HIS A 390 8.74 28.43 -7.05
CA HIS A 390 9.33 27.78 -5.88
C HIS A 390 10.40 28.68 -5.27
N VAL A 391 10.43 28.77 -3.94
CA VAL A 391 11.46 29.50 -3.20
C VAL A 391 12.12 28.53 -2.24
N GLU A 392 13.38 28.20 -2.53
CA GLU A 392 14.25 27.44 -1.66
C GLU A 392 14.99 28.41 -0.72
N ARG A 393 15.08 28.02 0.54
CA ARG A 393 15.79 28.76 1.59
C ARG A 393 16.68 27.77 2.32
N ALA A 394 17.99 28.02 2.31
CA ALA A 394 18.97 27.22 3.03
C ALA A 394 20.00 28.13 3.74
N PRO A 395 20.60 27.68 4.85
CA PRO A 395 21.76 28.38 5.43
C PRO A 395 22.91 28.46 4.42
N ASP A 396 23.62 29.59 4.39
CA ASP A 396 24.84 29.77 3.60
C ASP A 396 26.07 29.62 4.50
N PRO A 397 26.74 28.44 4.50
CA PRO A 397 27.89 28.20 5.37
C PRO A 397 29.13 29.01 4.96
N GLU A 398 29.24 29.46 3.71
CA GLU A 398 30.39 30.21 3.20
C GLU A 398 30.37 31.65 3.71
N ARG A 399 29.18 32.25 3.77
CA ARG A 399 28.97 33.60 4.33
C ARG A 399 28.82 33.62 5.85
N GLY A 400 28.71 32.46 6.48
CA GLY A 400 28.66 32.29 7.94
C GLY A 400 27.27 32.48 8.56
N PRO A 401 27.16 32.48 9.90
CA PRO A 401 25.88 32.50 10.60
C PRO A 401 24.95 33.64 10.15
N GLY A 402 23.67 33.33 9.97
CA GLY A 402 22.63 34.30 9.56
C GLY A 402 22.64 34.69 8.08
N ALA A 403 23.57 34.20 7.27
CA ALA A 403 23.42 34.26 5.82
C ALA A 403 22.52 33.13 5.32
N GLU A 404 21.76 33.47 4.27
CA GLU A 404 20.85 32.52 3.64
C GLU A 404 21.06 32.51 2.14
N ARG A 405 21.14 31.31 1.59
CA ARG A 405 21.01 31.07 0.17
C ARG A 405 19.51 31.02 -0.16
N VAL A 406 19.08 31.97 -0.98
CA VAL A 406 17.70 32.07 -1.45
C VAL A 406 17.69 31.82 -2.95
N LEU A 407 17.04 30.74 -3.37
CA LEU A 407 16.88 30.41 -4.78
C LEU A 407 15.40 30.52 -5.14
N VAL A 408 15.10 31.30 -6.16
CA VAL A 408 13.75 31.46 -6.71
C VAL A 408 13.73 30.80 -8.09
N THR A 409 12.95 29.74 -8.21
CA THR A 409 12.87 28.93 -9.43
C THR A 409 11.45 28.98 -9.99
N ARG A 410 11.33 29.17 -11.31
CA ARG A 410 10.07 29.00 -12.04
C ARG A 410 10.00 27.58 -12.58
N LEU A 411 8.89 26.90 -12.34
CA LEU A 411 8.68 25.51 -12.75
C LEU A 411 7.28 25.36 -13.37
N PRO A 412 7.13 24.65 -14.49
CA PRO A 412 5.83 24.21 -14.96
C PRO A 412 5.06 23.44 -13.89
N LEU A 413 3.73 23.55 -13.88
CA LEU A 413 2.83 22.84 -12.96
C LEU A 413 3.03 21.31 -13.01
N THR A 414 3.45 20.79 -14.16
CA THR A 414 3.63 19.37 -14.45
C THR A 414 5.01 18.83 -14.01
N THR A 415 5.96 19.69 -13.66
CA THR A 415 7.34 19.27 -13.37
C THR A 415 7.51 18.82 -11.92
N HIS A 416 7.97 17.57 -11.75
CA HIS A 416 8.49 17.06 -10.49
C HIS A 416 9.96 17.39 -10.32
N ARG A 417 10.30 17.97 -9.17
CA ARG A 417 11.67 18.20 -8.73
C ARG A 417 11.86 17.69 -7.30
N PRO A 418 12.87 16.84 -7.02
CA PRO A 418 13.09 16.30 -5.67
C PRO A 418 13.34 17.37 -4.61
N ASP A 419 13.98 18.47 -5.00
CA ASP A 419 14.27 19.64 -4.16
C ASP A 419 13.09 20.62 -4.06
N ALA A 420 12.11 20.49 -4.95
CA ALA A 420 10.92 21.34 -5.02
C ALA A 420 9.66 20.47 -5.16
N SER A 421 9.41 19.62 -4.15
CA SER A 421 8.25 18.73 -4.13
C SER A 421 6.95 19.53 -4.18
N LEU A 422 6.35 19.59 -5.37
CA LEU A 422 4.97 19.99 -5.60
C LEU A 422 4.06 18.76 -5.38
N PHE A 423 2.84 18.82 -5.92
CA PHE A 423 1.85 17.75 -5.89
C PHE A 423 2.08 16.65 -6.92
N VAL A 424 2.99 16.89 -7.87
CA VAL A 424 3.23 16.01 -9.01
C VAL A 424 3.54 14.58 -8.56
N HIS A 425 4.31 14.43 -7.48
CA HIS A 425 4.59 13.12 -6.90
C HIS A 425 3.34 12.44 -6.34
N ASP A 426 2.47 13.19 -5.66
CA ASP A 426 1.24 12.68 -5.07
C ASP A 426 0.27 12.20 -6.16
N TYR A 427 0.13 13.00 -7.22
CA TYR A 427 -0.65 12.65 -8.39
C TYR A 427 -0.09 11.39 -9.06
N GLU A 428 1.21 11.33 -9.31
CA GLU A 428 1.82 10.20 -9.98
C GLU A 428 1.67 8.90 -9.18
N THR A 429 1.76 8.99 -7.86
CA THR A 429 1.54 7.82 -6.99
C THR A 429 0.07 7.37 -7.00
N LEU A 430 -0.88 8.32 -7.08
CA LEU A 430 -2.30 8.01 -7.25
C LEU A 430 -2.58 7.38 -8.62
N ARG A 431 -2.00 7.93 -9.69
CA ARG A 431 -2.13 7.43 -11.07
C ARG A 431 -1.55 6.04 -11.21
N GLU A 432 -0.37 5.79 -10.64
CA GLU A 432 0.24 4.45 -10.60
C GLU A 432 -0.67 3.45 -9.90
N ASP A 433 -1.30 3.84 -8.77
CA ASP A 433 -2.26 3.00 -8.07
C ASP A 433 -3.42 2.57 -8.98
N TRP A 434 -4.02 3.53 -9.67
CA TRP A 434 -5.12 3.26 -10.60
C TRP A 434 -4.68 2.44 -11.80
N ALA A 435 -3.50 2.74 -12.35
CA ALA A 435 -2.91 2.00 -13.47
C ALA A 435 -2.69 0.52 -13.11
N LYS A 436 -2.24 0.20 -11.89
CA LYS A 436 -2.08 -1.19 -11.42
C LYS A 436 -3.41 -1.96 -11.47
N HIS A 437 -4.50 -1.33 -11.00
CA HIS A 437 -5.82 -1.97 -11.02
C HIS A 437 -6.37 -2.11 -12.43
N ALA A 438 -6.26 -1.05 -13.25
CA ALA A 438 -6.72 -1.05 -14.63
C ALA A 438 -5.97 -2.10 -15.46
N TRP A 439 -4.64 -2.14 -15.36
CA TRP A 439 -3.79 -3.08 -16.09
C TRP A 439 -3.97 -4.54 -15.64
N CYS A 440 -4.17 -4.80 -14.35
CA CYS A 440 -4.49 -6.14 -13.86
C CYS A 440 -5.88 -6.62 -14.32
N ALA A 441 -6.82 -5.71 -14.56
CA ALA A 441 -8.13 -6.04 -15.10
C ALA A 441 -8.07 -6.27 -16.63
N ASP A 442 -7.35 -5.39 -17.33
CA ASP A 442 -7.14 -5.45 -18.78
C ASP A 442 -5.77 -4.84 -19.14
N PRO A 443 -4.77 -5.65 -19.55
CA PRO A 443 -3.44 -5.16 -19.92
C PRO A 443 -3.41 -4.24 -21.14
N ASP A 444 -4.50 -4.17 -21.93
CA ASP A 444 -4.61 -3.32 -23.12
C ASP A 444 -5.24 -1.95 -22.83
N VAL A 445 -5.69 -1.69 -21.61
CA VAL A 445 -6.31 -0.40 -21.23
C VAL A 445 -5.32 0.76 -21.21
N LEU A 446 -4.03 0.48 -20.99
CA LEU A 446 -2.99 1.50 -20.90
C LEU A 446 -2.40 1.83 -22.28
N PRO A 447 -2.24 3.12 -22.61
CA PRO A 447 -1.45 3.57 -23.77
C PRO A 447 -0.04 2.97 -23.79
N GLU A 448 0.51 2.74 -24.99
CA GLU A 448 1.81 2.05 -25.16
C GLU A 448 2.95 2.70 -24.35
N ALA A 449 3.10 4.02 -24.40
CA ALA A 449 4.15 4.73 -23.65
C ALA A 449 4.02 4.50 -22.14
N GLN A 450 2.81 4.53 -21.62
CA GLN A 450 2.53 4.31 -20.19
C GLN A 450 2.76 2.85 -19.83
N ARG A 451 2.28 1.92 -20.65
CA ARG A 451 2.46 0.47 -20.46
C ARG A 451 3.93 0.09 -20.41
N VAL A 452 4.75 0.58 -21.36
CA VAL A 452 6.20 0.32 -21.38
C VAL A 452 6.87 0.85 -20.11
N TRP A 453 6.51 2.07 -19.69
CA TRP A 453 7.06 2.68 -18.48
C TRP A 453 6.67 1.93 -17.20
N PHE A 454 5.38 1.65 -17.02
CA PHE A 454 4.85 0.94 -15.86
C PHE A 454 5.36 -0.50 -15.81
N GLU A 455 5.37 -1.24 -16.92
CA GLU A 455 5.86 -2.62 -16.94
C GLU A 455 7.36 -2.70 -16.60
N ALA A 456 8.17 -1.73 -17.03
CA ALA A 456 9.58 -1.67 -16.63
C ALA A 456 9.69 -1.51 -15.10
N ARG A 457 8.98 -0.53 -14.54
CA ARG A 457 8.97 -0.27 -13.10
C ARG A 457 8.42 -1.45 -12.29
N TRP A 458 7.29 -2.01 -12.69
CA TRP A 458 6.64 -3.12 -12.00
C TRP A 458 7.44 -4.41 -12.08
N ARG A 459 8.21 -4.63 -13.15
CA ARG A 459 9.15 -5.76 -13.26
C ARG A 459 10.26 -5.63 -12.22
N ASP A 460 10.83 -4.44 -12.06
CA ASP A 460 11.85 -4.20 -11.03
C ASP A 460 11.27 -4.39 -9.63
N LEU A 461 10.07 -3.88 -9.36
CA LEU A 461 9.38 -4.12 -8.08
C LEU A 461 9.09 -5.62 -7.86
N ALA A 462 8.55 -6.31 -8.88
CA ALA A 462 8.22 -7.74 -8.80
C ALA A 462 9.46 -8.59 -8.47
N ALA A 463 10.62 -8.25 -9.03
CA ALA A 463 11.88 -8.93 -8.76
C ALA A 463 12.39 -8.73 -7.32
N HIS A 464 12.15 -7.57 -6.71
CA HIS A 464 12.63 -7.26 -5.36
C HIS A 464 11.60 -7.53 -4.24
N GLU A 465 10.32 -7.68 -4.59
CA GLU A 465 9.20 -7.84 -3.64
C GLU A 465 8.57 -9.25 -3.71
N MET A 466 9.33 -10.25 -4.16
CA MET A 466 8.86 -11.63 -4.28
C MET A 466 8.51 -12.24 -2.91
N SER A 467 7.41 -12.98 -2.87
CA SER A 467 7.04 -13.82 -1.72
C SER A 467 7.59 -15.24 -1.88
N GLY A 468 7.67 -16.02 -0.81
CA GLY A 468 8.29 -17.35 -0.84
C GLY A 468 7.44 -18.42 -0.17
N MET A 469 7.64 -19.68 -0.53
CA MET A 469 7.06 -20.85 0.12
C MET A 469 8.10 -21.96 0.27
N GLY A 470 8.12 -22.60 1.44
CA GLY A 470 8.97 -23.76 1.75
C GLY A 470 10.44 -23.47 1.96
N HIS A 471 10.85 -22.20 1.94
CA HIS A 471 12.19 -21.78 2.31
C HIS A 471 12.39 -21.77 3.84
N ARG A 472 13.65 -21.62 4.26
CA ARG A 472 13.92 -21.14 5.61
C ARG A 472 13.43 -19.71 5.74
N PRO A 473 12.87 -19.30 6.89
CA PRO A 473 12.46 -17.92 7.09
C PRO A 473 13.54 -16.93 6.64
N PHE A 474 13.17 -15.91 5.87
CA PHE A 474 14.17 -14.95 5.38
C PHE A 474 14.86 -14.18 6.52
N ARG A 475 14.22 -14.13 7.68
CA ARG A 475 14.71 -13.54 8.93
C ARG A 475 14.34 -14.45 10.10
N ASP A 476 15.06 -14.33 11.21
CA ASP A 476 14.82 -15.15 12.40
C ASP A 476 13.39 -14.97 12.93
N ILE A 477 12.65 -16.07 12.99
CA ILE A 477 11.30 -16.16 13.56
C ILE A 477 11.41 -16.77 14.95
N ALA A 478 10.80 -16.12 15.94
CA ALA A 478 10.92 -16.55 17.33
C ALA A 478 10.24 -17.92 17.54
N GLY A 479 11.02 -18.89 18.00
CA GLY A 479 10.52 -20.25 18.25
C GLY A 479 10.15 -21.02 16.98
N PHE A 480 10.75 -20.68 15.83
CA PHE A 480 10.76 -21.54 14.64
C PHE A 480 11.73 -22.71 14.84
N ASN A 481 11.26 -23.94 14.63
CA ASN A 481 12.09 -25.13 14.66
C ASN A 481 12.17 -25.76 13.26
N PRO A 482 13.32 -25.65 12.54
CA PRO A 482 13.45 -26.20 11.19
C PRO A 482 13.33 -27.73 11.11
N ASP A 483 13.48 -28.44 12.24
CA ASP A 483 13.44 -29.90 12.27
C ASP A 483 12.01 -30.47 12.33
N SER A 484 11.02 -29.63 12.64
CA SER A 484 9.63 -30.06 12.80
C SER A 484 8.60 -29.09 12.23
N GLN A 485 9.06 -27.98 11.67
CA GLN A 485 8.23 -26.90 11.16
C GLN A 485 8.73 -26.41 9.82
N THR A 486 7.76 -26.06 8.99
CA THR A 486 7.99 -25.57 7.65
C THR A 486 7.36 -24.18 7.49
N VAL A 487 8.02 -23.30 6.74
CA VAL A 487 7.40 -22.06 6.27
C VAL A 487 6.43 -22.41 5.16
N LEU A 488 5.13 -22.34 5.45
CA LEU A 488 4.09 -22.55 4.45
C LEU A 488 4.19 -21.47 3.37
N VAL A 489 4.21 -20.20 3.80
CA VAL A 489 4.35 -19.02 2.93
C VAL A 489 4.93 -17.85 3.73
N GLU A 490 5.70 -16.99 3.08
CA GLU A 490 6.14 -15.70 3.60
C GLU A 490 5.81 -14.60 2.59
N PHE A 491 4.89 -13.70 2.97
CA PHE A 491 4.49 -12.56 2.15
C PHE A 491 5.39 -11.35 2.44
N ALA A 492 6.08 -10.87 1.42
CA ALA A 492 6.89 -9.65 1.54
C ALA A 492 6.00 -8.40 1.55
N SER A 493 6.41 -7.34 2.25
CA SER A 493 5.85 -6.00 2.03
C SER A 493 6.08 -5.59 0.57
N SER A 494 5.04 -5.03 -0.06
CA SER A 494 5.07 -4.76 -1.49
C SER A 494 4.36 -3.45 -1.84
N GLU A 495 5.11 -2.52 -2.46
CA GLU A 495 4.53 -1.34 -3.10
C GLU A 495 3.74 -1.73 -4.36
N LEU A 496 4.12 -2.81 -5.03
CA LEU A 496 3.39 -3.35 -6.18
C LEU A 496 1.99 -3.85 -5.78
N LEU A 497 1.89 -4.63 -4.70
CA LEU A 497 0.65 -5.29 -4.26
C LEU A 497 -0.13 -4.49 -3.20
N LYS A 498 0.40 -3.32 -2.80
CA LYS A 498 -0.23 -2.35 -1.87
C LYS A 498 -0.45 -2.86 -0.45
N TRP A 499 0.44 -3.73 0.05
CA TRP A 499 0.43 -4.12 1.46
C TRP A 499 1.79 -3.90 2.10
N ARG A 500 1.78 -3.71 3.41
CA ARG A 500 2.99 -3.52 4.22
C ARG A 500 2.82 -4.24 5.55
N PHE A 501 3.86 -4.93 5.98
CA PHE A 501 3.91 -5.64 7.24
C PHE A 501 4.99 -4.99 8.12
N GLY A 502 4.63 -4.55 9.32
CA GLY A 502 5.58 -3.93 10.26
C GLY A 502 6.31 -2.71 9.66
N ALA A 503 7.61 -2.62 9.94
CA ALA A 503 8.49 -1.58 9.40
C ALA A 503 9.09 -1.97 8.03
N ASP A 504 8.22 -2.38 7.10
CA ASP A 504 8.61 -2.92 5.78
C ASP A 504 9.29 -4.31 5.86
N GLY A 505 8.79 -5.12 6.79
CA GLY A 505 9.17 -6.51 6.99
C GLY A 505 8.37 -7.47 6.10
N ALA A 506 8.15 -8.68 6.61
CA ALA A 506 7.35 -9.70 5.94
C ALA A 506 6.49 -10.48 6.93
N LEU A 507 5.38 -11.02 6.43
CA LEU A 507 4.47 -11.87 7.19
C LEU A 507 4.74 -13.33 6.85
N ALA A 508 5.40 -14.02 7.78
CA ALA A 508 5.69 -15.44 7.65
C ALA A 508 4.58 -16.27 8.31
N ALA A 509 4.20 -17.37 7.67
CA ALA A 509 3.27 -18.36 8.17
C ALA A 509 3.96 -19.72 8.26
N VAL A 510 4.08 -20.23 9.47
CA VAL A 510 4.77 -21.46 9.83
C VAL A 510 3.77 -22.51 10.27
N ILE A 511 3.98 -23.76 9.87
CA ILE A 511 3.13 -24.89 10.23
C ILE A 511 4.00 -26.08 10.65
N ASP A 512 3.51 -26.87 11.60
CA ASP A 512 4.15 -28.14 11.97
C ASP A 512 4.02 -29.16 10.83
N ASP A 513 5.06 -29.92 10.57
CA ASP A 513 5.12 -30.88 9.45
C ASP A 513 4.01 -31.94 9.54
N SER A 514 3.67 -32.35 10.78
CA SER A 514 2.57 -33.28 11.03
C SER A 514 1.19 -32.73 10.64
N ALA A 515 0.96 -31.43 10.88
CA ALA A 515 -0.28 -30.75 10.50
C ALA A 515 -0.35 -30.53 8.99
N LEU A 516 0.77 -30.16 8.38
CA LEU A 516 0.87 -30.01 6.93
C LEU A 516 0.62 -31.34 6.20
N THR A 517 1.15 -32.45 6.72
CA THR A 517 0.87 -33.81 6.21
C THR A 517 -0.62 -34.13 6.20
N GLN A 518 -1.34 -33.68 7.24
CA GLN A 518 -2.78 -33.87 7.39
C GLN A 518 -3.61 -32.83 6.65
N SER A 519 -2.96 -31.85 5.99
CA SER A 519 -3.63 -30.66 5.42
C SER A 519 -4.47 -29.89 6.46
N ASP A 520 -4.06 -29.92 7.73
CA ASP A 520 -4.70 -29.19 8.83
C ASP A 520 -4.10 -27.77 8.95
N PHE A 521 -4.63 -26.86 8.15
CA PHE A 521 -4.20 -25.45 8.15
C PHE A 521 -4.72 -24.64 9.35
N THR A 522 -5.47 -25.24 10.28
CA THR A 522 -5.93 -24.54 11.49
C THR A 522 -4.82 -24.31 12.51
N ARG A 523 -3.70 -25.03 12.37
CA ARG A 523 -2.51 -24.94 13.22
C ARG A 523 -1.44 -23.97 12.70
N LEU A 524 -1.80 -23.14 11.74
CA LEU A 524 -0.89 -22.16 11.16
C LEU A 524 -0.56 -21.07 12.20
N ARG A 525 0.73 -20.78 12.37
CA ARG A 525 1.21 -19.69 13.21
C ARG A 525 1.83 -18.62 12.33
N SER A 526 1.41 -17.38 12.48
CA SER A 526 1.98 -16.27 11.72
C SER A 526 2.80 -15.33 12.60
N GLN A 527 3.83 -14.72 12.00
CA GLN A 527 4.65 -13.71 12.64
C GLN A 527 5.16 -12.70 11.60
N ILE A 528 5.21 -11.42 11.98
CA ILE A 528 5.90 -10.40 11.21
C ILE A 528 7.40 -10.48 11.56
N SER A 529 8.23 -10.65 10.54
CA SER A 529 9.68 -10.53 10.68
C SER A 529 10.09 -9.08 10.42
N ASP A 530 10.57 -8.38 11.44
CA ASP A 530 11.04 -7.00 11.37
C ASP A 530 12.51 -6.85 10.98
#